data_AF-A0A3D6CSD0-F1
#
_entry.id   AF-A0A3D6CSD0-F1
#
_cell.length_a   1.000
_cell.length_b   1.000
_cell.length_c   1.000
_cell.angle_alpha   90.00
_cell.angle_beta   90.00
_cell.angle_gamma   90.00
#
_symmetry.space_group_name_H-M   'P 1'
#
loop_
_entity.id
_entity.type
_entity.pdbx_description
1 polymer ?
#
loop_
_entity_poly.entity_id
_entity_poly.type
_entity_poly.pdbx_seq_one_letter_code
_entity_poly.pdbx_strand_id
1 'polypeptide(L)'
;MLLLKQGQGVKDAYTITCRTARDQKSIVERMTEEVGALTVTADYVRRALSIALADGLTHGQPPVPGLIEVVRLCGFAGLRPEVQSTPDLIADLASTRAVQALPPRQHGDLITASEEWWDRHETIESWFEDSDAAHSVLDKARSAKSAETALWKWLETRRDWWARILARSADVLETANHPDAAGFAACAMALLEGRSLKTIPVMLDVHEQTIEAWVRDDPDFDPGLTFEELAQEAPAPERKGEVAALLRGTELSVDWLDGYMTAVVIAPQMIMPNQWLPAVLEPVLPRINPSQFQRFMDLLMMRAQTVSDVASVPDQLVAAISSRSKKGQVEWWSGFSDAMGKFRSAWPKKGMTKEDRRLFEVVSAGLASTDLADFAALVALRQEQNLS
;
A
#
# COMPACT_ATOMS: atom_id res chain seq x y z
N MET A 1 -25.44 -12.60 -5.54
CA MET A 1 -24.39 -11.77 -4.93
C MET A 1 -24.52 -11.84 -3.42
N LEU A 2 -23.39 -11.94 -2.72
CA LEU A 2 -23.31 -11.93 -1.26
C LEU A 2 -22.18 -10.96 -0.88
N LEU A 3 -22.41 -10.11 0.10
CA LEU A 3 -21.39 -9.27 0.71
C LEU A 3 -21.26 -9.66 2.18
N LEU A 4 -20.11 -10.26 2.51
CA LEU A 4 -19.76 -10.64 3.88
C LEU A 4 -18.77 -9.59 4.41
N LYS A 5 -19.04 -9.03 5.59
CA LYS A 5 -18.16 -8.04 6.23
C LYS A 5 -17.85 -8.47 7.67
N GLN A 6 -16.56 -8.53 8.01
CA GLN A 6 -16.14 -8.84 9.38
C GLN A 6 -16.76 -7.85 10.38
N GLY A 7 -17.26 -8.37 11.51
CA GLY A 7 -17.97 -7.56 12.51
C GLY A 7 -19.38 -7.10 12.13
N GLN A 8 -19.84 -7.34 10.89
CA GLN A 8 -21.21 -7.01 10.44
C GLN A 8 -21.99 -8.24 9.94
N GLY A 9 -21.30 -9.32 9.59
CA GLY A 9 -21.89 -10.53 9.04
C GLY A 9 -22.33 -10.37 7.58
N VAL A 10 -23.55 -10.76 7.26
CA VAL A 10 -24.10 -10.68 5.90
C VAL A 10 -24.68 -9.29 5.65
N LYS A 11 -23.86 -8.41 5.07
CA LYS A 11 -24.19 -7.00 4.86
C LYS A 11 -25.13 -6.79 3.66
N ASP A 12 -24.98 -7.61 2.62
CA ASP A 12 -25.86 -7.57 1.45
C ASP A 12 -26.02 -8.98 0.84
N ALA A 13 -27.19 -9.23 0.26
CA ALA A 13 -27.53 -10.49 -0.38
C ALA A 13 -28.70 -10.27 -1.36
N TYR A 14 -28.44 -10.51 -2.63
CA TYR A 14 -29.46 -10.38 -3.68
C TYR A 14 -29.17 -11.29 -4.86
N THR A 15 -30.22 -11.59 -5.62
CA THR A 15 -30.14 -12.39 -6.85
C THR A 15 -30.17 -11.46 -8.05
N ILE A 16 -29.42 -11.81 -9.10
CA ILE A 16 -29.42 -11.07 -10.36
C ILE A 16 -30.07 -11.97 -11.39
N THR A 17 -31.26 -11.58 -11.87
CA THR A 17 -31.95 -12.32 -12.92
C THR A 17 -31.21 -12.17 -14.24
N CYS A 18 -30.70 -13.28 -14.77
CA CYS A 18 -30.05 -13.32 -16.07
C CYS A 18 -31.06 -13.83 -17.11
N ARG A 19 -31.24 -13.11 -18.23
CA ARG A 19 -32.20 -13.51 -19.28
C ARG A 19 -31.63 -14.62 -20.16
N THR A 20 -30.31 -14.64 -20.33
CA THR A 20 -29.58 -15.65 -21.08
C THR A 20 -28.29 -16.05 -20.35
N ALA A 21 -27.74 -17.22 -20.71
CA ALA A 21 -26.41 -17.63 -20.23
C ALA A 21 -25.30 -16.65 -20.65
N ARG A 22 -25.47 -15.95 -21.78
CA ARG A 22 -24.54 -14.91 -22.23
C ARG A 22 -24.56 -13.70 -21.28
N ASP A 23 -25.75 -13.27 -20.85
CA ASP A 23 -25.89 -12.16 -19.91
C ASP A 23 -25.26 -12.51 -18.56
N GLN A 24 -25.49 -13.74 -18.08
CA GLN A 24 -24.85 -14.25 -16.86
C GLN A 24 -23.33 -14.19 -16.96
N LYS A 25 -22.77 -14.72 -18.06
CA LYS A 25 -21.32 -14.71 -18.30
C LYS A 25 -20.77 -13.29 -18.32
N SER A 26 -21.42 -12.38 -19.04
CA SER A 26 -20.99 -10.98 -19.13
C SER A 26 -21.03 -10.25 -17.78
N ILE A 27 -22.04 -10.50 -16.94
CA ILE A 27 -22.13 -9.92 -15.59
C ILE A 27 -21.00 -10.45 -14.71
N VAL A 28 -20.73 -11.76 -14.75
CA VAL A 28 -19.65 -12.38 -13.97
C VAL A 28 -18.29 -11.87 -14.44
N GLU A 29 -18.05 -11.77 -15.75
CA GLU A 29 -16.79 -11.27 -16.32
C GLU A 29 -16.52 -9.83 -15.86
N ARG A 30 -17.50 -8.93 -16.01
CA ARG A 30 -17.35 -7.53 -15.56
C ARG A 30 -17.11 -7.43 -14.05
N MET A 31 -17.81 -8.24 -13.25
CA MET A 31 -17.57 -8.27 -11.80
C MET A 31 -16.20 -8.86 -11.45
N THR A 32 -15.67 -9.80 -12.24
CA THR A 32 -14.39 -10.45 -11.97
C THR A 32 -13.21 -9.54 -12.31
N GLU A 33 -13.33 -8.75 -13.37
CA GLU A 33 -12.28 -7.82 -13.84
C GLU A 33 -11.98 -6.67 -12.86
N GLU A 34 -12.89 -6.37 -11.92
CA GLU A 34 -12.78 -5.19 -11.05
C GLU A 34 -12.26 -5.47 -9.62
N VAL A 35 -12.16 -6.73 -9.19
CA VAL A 35 -11.93 -7.09 -7.77
C VAL A 35 -11.02 -8.31 -7.54
N GLY A 36 -10.25 -8.75 -8.54
CA GLY A 36 -9.34 -9.90 -8.39
C GLY A 36 -10.05 -11.20 -7.97
N ALA A 37 -11.22 -11.48 -8.54
CA ALA A 37 -12.09 -12.55 -8.04
C ALA A 37 -11.49 -13.96 -8.25
N LEU A 38 -11.69 -14.83 -7.25
CA LEU A 38 -11.21 -16.21 -7.27
C LEU A 38 -12.38 -17.20 -7.36
N THR A 39 -12.16 -18.32 -8.03
CA THR A 39 -13.15 -19.41 -8.09
C THR A 39 -13.07 -20.24 -6.82
N VAL A 40 -14.20 -20.39 -6.13
CA VAL A 40 -14.33 -21.15 -4.88
C VAL A 40 -15.43 -22.20 -4.97
N THR A 41 -15.48 -23.10 -3.99
CA THR A 41 -16.49 -24.18 -3.93
C THR A 41 -17.77 -23.74 -3.22
N ALA A 42 -18.87 -24.44 -3.50
CA ALA A 42 -20.13 -24.23 -2.78
C ALA A 42 -19.99 -24.52 -1.27
N ASP A 43 -19.18 -25.50 -0.90
CA ASP A 43 -18.91 -25.83 0.50
C ASP A 43 -18.15 -24.71 1.22
N TYR A 44 -17.17 -24.09 0.56
CA TYR A 44 -16.51 -22.88 1.06
C TYR A 44 -17.53 -21.77 1.33
N VAL A 45 -18.38 -21.46 0.34
CA VAL A 45 -19.39 -20.40 0.48
C VAL A 45 -20.34 -20.70 1.64
N ARG A 46 -20.75 -21.95 1.81
CA ARG A 46 -21.61 -22.37 2.92
C ARG A 46 -20.95 -22.14 4.28
N ARG A 47 -19.68 -22.53 4.45
CA ARG A 47 -18.91 -22.31 5.69
C ARG A 47 -18.70 -20.83 5.97
N ALA A 48 -18.21 -20.07 4.99
CA ALA A 48 -17.99 -18.63 5.12
C ALA A 48 -19.28 -17.90 5.52
N LEU A 49 -20.42 -18.31 4.96
CA LEU A 49 -21.72 -17.76 5.30
C LEU A 49 -22.18 -18.15 6.73
N SER A 50 -21.96 -19.39 7.18
CA SER A 50 -22.23 -19.79 8.57
C SER A 50 -21.46 -18.95 9.58
N ILE A 51 -20.17 -18.71 9.31
CA ILE A 51 -19.30 -17.88 10.15
C ILE A 51 -19.75 -16.42 10.14
N ALA A 52 -20.05 -15.87 8.95
CA ALA A 52 -20.55 -14.50 8.83
C ALA A 52 -21.90 -14.30 9.54
N LEU A 53 -22.79 -15.30 9.53
CA LEU A 53 -24.03 -15.27 10.29
C LEU A 53 -23.77 -15.17 11.80
N ALA A 54 -22.85 -15.97 12.32
CA ALA A 54 -22.50 -15.92 13.74
C ALA A 54 -21.86 -14.56 14.12
N ASP A 55 -20.98 -14.03 13.26
CA ASP A 55 -20.39 -12.71 13.44
C ASP A 55 -21.45 -11.62 13.55
N GLY A 56 -22.39 -11.54 12.60
CA GLY A 56 -23.45 -10.54 12.60
C GLY A 56 -24.31 -10.64 13.87
N LEU A 57 -24.75 -11.85 14.21
CA LEU A 57 -25.59 -12.09 15.39
C LEU A 57 -24.89 -11.72 16.70
N THR A 58 -23.58 -11.98 16.81
CA THR A 58 -22.77 -11.59 17.99
C THR A 58 -22.74 -10.06 18.17
N HIS A 59 -22.82 -9.31 17.07
CA HIS A 59 -22.85 -7.83 17.08
C HIS A 59 -24.28 -7.26 17.03
N GLY A 60 -25.31 -8.09 17.22
CA GLY A 60 -26.71 -7.65 17.15
C GLY A 60 -27.18 -7.26 15.74
N GLN A 61 -26.49 -7.72 14.70
CA GLN A 61 -26.79 -7.45 13.30
C GLN A 61 -27.42 -8.70 12.65
N PRO A 62 -28.76 -8.75 12.49
CA PRO A 62 -29.40 -9.85 11.78
C PRO A 62 -29.04 -9.83 10.29
N PRO A 63 -29.03 -10.99 9.60
CA PRO A 63 -28.76 -11.02 8.17
C PRO A 63 -29.84 -10.27 7.37
N VAL A 64 -29.44 -9.69 6.23
CA VAL A 64 -30.37 -9.05 5.32
C VAL A 64 -31.42 -10.03 4.75
N PRO A 65 -32.67 -9.60 4.50
CA PRO A 65 -33.76 -10.50 4.08
C PRO A 65 -33.48 -11.27 2.78
N GLY A 66 -32.76 -10.65 1.83
CA GLY A 66 -32.43 -11.27 0.55
C GLY A 66 -31.58 -12.53 0.65
N LEU A 67 -30.97 -12.78 1.83
CA LEU A 67 -30.26 -14.02 2.10
C LEU A 67 -31.15 -15.27 1.96
N ILE A 68 -32.45 -15.17 2.27
CA ILE A 68 -33.39 -16.30 2.18
C ILE A 68 -33.43 -16.85 0.75
N GLU A 69 -33.47 -15.96 -0.24
CA GLU A 69 -33.51 -16.35 -1.64
C GLU A 69 -32.19 -17.00 -2.07
N VAL A 70 -31.05 -16.41 -1.67
CA VAL A 70 -29.73 -16.97 -1.96
C VAL A 70 -29.56 -18.37 -1.36
N VAL A 71 -29.92 -18.57 -0.10
CA VAL A 71 -29.87 -19.87 0.58
C VAL A 71 -30.71 -20.91 -0.15
N ARG A 72 -31.91 -20.52 -0.62
CA ARG A 72 -32.79 -21.41 -1.39
C ARG A 72 -32.16 -21.80 -2.73
N LEU A 73 -31.66 -20.82 -3.49
CA LEU A 73 -31.12 -21.05 -4.84
C LEU A 73 -29.79 -21.81 -4.83
N CYS A 74 -28.94 -21.57 -3.83
CA CYS A 74 -27.66 -22.25 -3.68
C CYS A 74 -27.77 -23.62 -2.97
N GLY A 75 -28.97 -24.04 -2.56
CA GLY A 75 -29.17 -25.34 -1.91
C GLY A 75 -28.60 -25.42 -0.49
N PHE A 76 -28.42 -24.29 0.19
CA PHE A 76 -27.85 -24.23 1.54
C PHE A 76 -28.89 -24.48 2.65
N ALA A 77 -29.82 -25.41 2.41
CA ALA A 77 -30.84 -25.77 3.39
C ALA A 77 -30.20 -26.18 4.73
N GLY A 78 -30.79 -25.76 5.85
CA GLY A 78 -30.28 -26.07 7.18
C GLY A 78 -29.04 -25.27 7.61
N LEU A 79 -28.70 -24.19 6.90
CA LEU A 79 -27.64 -23.26 7.31
C LEU A 79 -27.83 -22.82 8.79
N ARG A 80 -26.75 -22.85 9.56
CA ARG A 80 -26.73 -22.45 10.98
C ARG A 80 -25.53 -21.52 11.21
N PRO A 81 -25.68 -20.52 12.09
CA PRO A 81 -24.53 -19.72 12.53
C PRO A 81 -23.47 -20.63 13.17
N GLU A 82 -22.21 -20.40 12.83
CA GLU A 82 -21.05 -21.11 13.39
C GLU A 82 -20.09 -20.11 14.01
N VAL A 83 -20.00 -20.10 15.35
CA VAL A 83 -19.08 -19.23 16.08
C VAL A 83 -17.68 -19.81 15.95
N GLN A 84 -16.78 -19.08 15.29
CA GLN A 84 -15.36 -19.41 15.22
C GLN A 84 -14.50 -18.24 15.70
N SER A 85 -13.60 -18.53 16.64
CA SER A 85 -12.57 -17.59 17.05
C SER A 85 -11.48 -17.47 15.96
N THR A 86 -10.68 -16.40 16.01
CA THR A 86 -9.55 -16.23 15.08
C THR A 86 -8.51 -17.36 15.19
N PRO A 87 -8.10 -17.82 16.39
CA PRO A 87 -7.24 -19.00 16.51
C PRO A 87 -7.82 -20.26 15.85
N ASP A 88 -9.13 -20.52 16.02
CA ASP A 88 -9.77 -21.70 15.43
C ASP A 88 -9.78 -21.61 13.90
N LEU A 89 -10.14 -20.43 13.35
CA LEU A 89 -10.09 -20.15 11.92
C LEU A 89 -8.71 -20.45 11.32
N ILE A 90 -7.64 -20.02 12.00
CA ILE A 90 -6.27 -20.27 11.56
C ILE A 90 -5.94 -21.75 11.67
N ALA A 91 -6.28 -22.41 12.78
CA ALA A 91 -5.96 -23.82 13.01
C ALA A 91 -6.63 -24.77 12.00
N ASP A 92 -7.82 -24.43 11.51
CA ASP A 92 -8.59 -25.25 10.57
C ASP A 92 -7.99 -25.29 9.14
N LEU A 93 -7.18 -24.29 8.76
CA LEU A 93 -6.59 -24.20 7.42
C LEU A 93 -5.61 -25.35 7.14
N ALA A 94 -5.66 -25.93 5.94
CA ALA A 94 -4.62 -26.87 5.51
C ALA A 94 -3.25 -26.17 5.36
N SER A 95 -3.27 -24.91 4.96
CA SER A 95 -2.12 -24.02 4.82
C SER A 95 -1.41 -23.81 6.15
N THR A 96 -2.14 -23.63 7.24
CA THR A 96 -1.54 -23.54 8.59
C THR A 96 -0.78 -24.80 8.95
N ARG A 97 -1.37 -25.98 8.71
CA ARG A 97 -0.70 -27.26 8.95
C ARG A 97 0.54 -27.43 8.07
N ALA A 98 0.47 -26.99 6.81
CA ALA A 98 1.62 -27.00 5.91
C ALA A 98 2.74 -26.10 6.43
N VAL A 99 2.43 -24.88 6.86
CA VAL A 99 3.40 -23.93 7.45
C VAL A 99 4.03 -24.51 8.71
N GLN A 100 3.23 -25.07 9.63
CA GLN A 100 3.73 -25.66 10.87
C GLN A 100 4.70 -26.84 10.65
N ALA A 101 4.58 -27.55 9.54
CA ALA A 101 5.51 -28.62 9.17
C ALA A 101 6.86 -28.11 8.63
N LEU A 102 6.98 -26.82 8.29
CA LEU A 102 8.21 -26.23 7.77
C LEU A 102 9.19 -25.85 8.90
N PRO A 103 10.50 -25.82 8.61
CA PRO A 103 11.50 -25.28 9.53
C PRO A 103 11.29 -23.78 9.82
N PRO A 104 11.65 -23.27 11.00
CA PRO A 104 11.40 -21.86 11.40
C PRO A 104 11.90 -20.80 10.41
N ARG A 105 13.01 -21.05 9.72
CA ARG A 105 13.53 -20.13 8.69
C ARG A 105 12.53 -19.90 7.57
N GLN A 106 11.86 -20.96 7.11
CA GLN A 106 10.90 -20.89 6.01
C GLN A 106 9.60 -20.20 6.41
N HIS A 107 9.27 -20.15 7.71
CA HIS A 107 8.17 -19.33 8.23
C HIS A 107 8.48 -17.85 8.01
N GLY A 108 9.73 -17.46 8.28
CA GLY A 108 10.24 -16.12 7.99
C GLY A 108 10.12 -15.77 6.50
N ASP A 109 10.57 -16.67 5.62
CA ASP A 109 10.53 -16.47 4.16
C ASP A 109 9.08 -16.28 3.66
N LEU A 110 8.12 -17.07 4.17
CA LEU A 110 6.70 -16.94 3.83
C LEU A 110 6.09 -15.61 4.29
N ILE A 111 6.52 -15.09 5.43
CA ILE A 111 6.06 -13.78 5.94
C ILE A 111 6.68 -12.66 5.10
N THR A 112 7.97 -12.74 4.80
CA THR A 112 8.66 -11.75 3.95
C THR A 112 8.06 -11.69 2.55
N ALA A 113 7.60 -12.81 2.00
CA ALA A 113 6.94 -12.86 0.69
C ALA A 113 5.68 -11.98 0.59
N SER A 114 5.14 -11.50 1.72
CA SER A 114 4.03 -10.53 1.74
C SER A 114 4.41 -9.14 1.23
N GLU A 115 5.69 -8.82 1.14
CA GLU A 115 6.20 -7.56 0.57
C GLU A 115 5.78 -7.36 -0.90
N GLU A 116 5.60 -8.45 -1.63
CA GLU A 116 5.17 -8.41 -3.04
C GLU A 116 3.67 -8.63 -3.20
N TRP A 117 2.91 -8.81 -2.10
CA TRP A 117 1.48 -9.03 -2.22
C TRP A 117 0.73 -7.80 -2.65
N TRP A 118 1.23 -6.61 -2.31
CA TRP A 118 0.74 -5.36 -2.86
C TRP A 118 0.58 -5.49 -4.37
N ASP A 119 1.58 -6.04 -5.08
CA ASP A 119 1.61 -6.19 -6.54
C ASP A 119 0.80 -7.39 -7.07
N ARG A 120 0.56 -8.42 -6.25
CA ARG A 120 -0.16 -9.64 -6.67
C ARG A 120 -1.66 -9.66 -6.35
N HIS A 121 -2.09 -8.97 -5.30
CA HIS A 121 -3.46 -9.06 -4.79
C HIS A 121 -4.15 -7.69 -4.81
N GLU A 122 -5.14 -7.51 -5.69
CA GLU A 122 -5.92 -6.25 -5.79
C GLU A 122 -6.61 -5.89 -4.46
N THR A 123 -7.05 -6.87 -3.67
CA THR A 123 -7.75 -6.59 -2.42
C THR A 123 -6.88 -5.84 -1.40
N ILE A 124 -5.55 -5.97 -1.45
CA ILE A 124 -4.65 -5.38 -0.44
C ILE A 124 -4.62 -3.84 -0.55
N GLU A 125 -4.93 -3.29 -1.72
CA GLU A 125 -5.08 -1.84 -1.94
C GLU A 125 -6.25 -1.21 -1.17
N SER A 126 -7.10 -2.05 -0.59
CA SER A 126 -8.21 -1.61 0.25
C SER A 126 -7.98 -1.94 1.74
N TRP A 127 -6.78 -2.38 2.11
CA TRP A 127 -6.48 -2.79 3.46
C TRP A 127 -5.93 -1.61 4.26
N PHE A 128 -6.82 -0.86 4.90
CA PHE A 128 -6.48 0.21 5.83
C PHE A 128 -7.50 0.30 6.97
N GLU A 129 -7.16 1.04 8.03
CA GLU A 129 -8.08 1.33 9.13
C GLU A 129 -8.88 2.61 8.84
N ASP A 130 -10.14 2.45 8.46
CA ASP A 130 -11.11 3.53 8.25
C ASP A 130 -12.14 3.54 9.39
N SER A 131 -11.69 3.82 10.61
CA SER A 131 -12.58 3.90 11.76
C SER A 131 -12.39 5.22 12.49
N ASP A 132 -13.48 5.74 13.07
CA ASP A 132 -13.44 6.95 13.91
C ASP A 132 -12.36 6.85 15.00
N ALA A 133 -12.11 5.64 15.53
CA ALA A 133 -11.09 5.41 16.53
C ALA A 133 -9.67 5.55 15.96
N ALA A 134 -9.42 5.06 14.74
CA ALA A 134 -8.15 5.24 14.04
C ALA A 134 -7.91 6.71 13.69
N HIS A 135 -8.91 7.41 13.13
CA HIS A 135 -8.83 8.84 12.85
C HIS A 135 -8.58 9.64 14.14
N SER A 136 -9.31 9.36 15.23
CA SER A 136 -9.07 10.04 16.50
C SER A 136 -7.67 9.81 17.10
N VAL A 137 -6.99 8.73 16.75
CA VAL A 137 -5.58 8.51 17.12
C VAL A 137 -4.67 9.39 16.29
N LEU A 138 -4.94 9.50 14.98
CA LEU A 138 -4.15 10.28 14.03
C LEU A 138 -4.34 11.79 14.20
N ASP A 139 -5.57 12.27 14.42
CA ASP A 139 -5.90 13.69 14.62
C ASP A 139 -5.19 14.31 15.84
N LYS A 140 -4.77 13.48 16.80
CA LYS A 140 -4.04 13.92 18.00
C LYS A 140 -2.54 14.09 17.74
N ALA A 141 -2.04 13.58 16.62
CA ALA A 141 -0.64 13.69 16.25
C ALA A 141 -0.26 15.13 15.94
N ARG A 142 0.96 15.53 16.33
CA ARG A 142 1.49 16.88 16.10
C ARG A 142 2.52 16.93 14.98
N SER A 143 2.85 15.78 14.42
CA SER A 143 3.83 15.57 13.35
C SER A 143 3.63 14.20 12.71
N ALA A 144 4.12 14.03 11.49
CA ALA A 144 4.10 12.75 10.77
C ALA A 144 4.68 11.60 11.61
N LYS A 145 5.87 11.80 12.19
CA LYS A 145 6.50 10.80 13.08
C LYS A 145 5.62 10.40 14.27
N SER A 146 4.93 11.36 14.87
CA SER A 146 4.01 11.08 15.98
C SER A 146 2.75 10.35 15.52
N ALA A 147 2.25 10.65 14.31
CA ALA A 147 1.13 9.94 13.68
C ALA A 147 1.51 8.49 13.38
N GLU A 148 2.67 8.26 12.75
CA GLU A 148 3.18 6.92 12.47
C GLU A 148 3.30 6.08 13.74
N THR A 149 3.88 6.66 14.80
CA THR A 149 4.06 6.00 16.10
C THR A 149 2.72 5.70 16.77
N ALA A 150 1.79 6.64 16.73
CA ALA A 150 0.46 6.48 17.30
C ALA A 150 -0.33 5.39 16.55
N LEU A 151 -0.23 5.36 15.22
CA LEU A 151 -0.87 4.34 14.40
C LEU A 151 -0.28 2.95 14.65
N TRP A 152 1.03 2.81 14.76
CA TRP A 152 1.63 1.51 15.13
C TRP A 152 1.08 1.01 16.47
N LYS A 153 0.95 1.90 17.46
CA LYS A 153 0.37 1.56 18.76
C LYS A 153 -1.11 1.20 18.65
N TRP A 154 -1.86 1.85 17.76
CA TRP A 154 -3.25 1.48 17.47
C TRP A 154 -3.34 0.09 16.82
N LEU A 155 -2.55 -0.17 15.77
CA LEU A 155 -2.53 -1.45 15.06
C LEU A 155 -2.15 -2.63 15.96
N GLU A 156 -1.31 -2.42 16.98
CA GLU A 156 -1.03 -3.42 18.02
C GLU A 156 -2.31 -3.89 18.75
N THR A 157 -3.30 -3.02 18.94
CA THR A 157 -4.61 -3.38 19.51
C THR A 157 -5.52 -4.11 18.52
N ARG A 158 -5.15 -4.13 17.24
CA ARG A 158 -5.92 -4.65 16.11
C ARG A 158 -5.36 -5.97 15.58
N ARG A 159 -4.40 -6.60 16.28
CA ARG A 159 -3.78 -7.87 15.86
C ARG A 159 -4.80 -8.97 15.52
N ASP A 160 -5.76 -9.20 16.40
CA ASP A 160 -6.80 -10.22 16.18
C ASP A 160 -7.66 -9.89 14.94
N TRP A 161 -8.01 -8.61 14.76
CA TRP A 161 -8.79 -8.14 13.63
C TRP A 161 -8.09 -8.43 12.29
N TRP A 162 -6.82 -8.06 12.18
CA TRP A 162 -6.02 -8.27 10.97
C TRP A 162 -5.63 -9.74 10.76
N ALA A 163 -5.34 -10.48 11.83
CA ALA A 163 -5.10 -11.92 11.75
C ALA A 163 -6.32 -12.64 11.17
N ARG A 164 -7.54 -12.21 11.53
CA ARG A 164 -8.78 -12.77 11.01
C ARG A 164 -9.01 -12.44 9.53
N ILE A 165 -8.68 -11.23 9.09
CA ILE A 165 -8.70 -10.86 7.67
C ILE A 165 -7.72 -11.74 6.87
N LEU A 166 -6.49 -11.90 7.36
CA LEU A 166 -5.47 -12.75 6.73
C LEU A 166 -5.90 -14.22 6.70
N ALA A 167 -6.47 -14.76 7.78
CA ALA A 167 -6.95 -16.14 7.85
C ALA A 167 -8.09 -16.42 6.86
N ARG A 168 -9.05 -15.49 6.73
CA ARG A 168 -10.13 -15.61 5.76
C ARG A 168 -9.62 -15.52 4.32
N SER A 169 -8.67 -14.64 4.06
CA SER A 169 -8.00 -14.55 2.76
C SER A 169 -7.24 -15.84 2.45
N ALA A 170 -6.55 -16.43 3.43
CA ALA A 170 -5.90 -17.73 3.29
C ALA A 170 -6.89 -18.85 2.94
N ASP A 171 -8.08 -18.90 3.55
CA ASP A 171 -9.13 -19.89 3.24
C ASP A 171 -9.65 -19.77 1.79
N VAL A 172 -9.87 -18.52 1.32
CA VAL A 172 -10.23 -18.27 -0.09
C VAL A 172 -9.13 -18.76 -1.03
N LEU A 173 -7.89 -18.36 -0.74
CA LEU A 173 -6.72 -18.67 -1.56
C LEU A 173 -6.45 -20.19 -1.59
N GLU A 174 -6.55 -20.87 -0.46
CA GLU A 174 -6.43 -22.32 -0.34
C GLU A 174 -7.50 -23.04 -1.17
N THR A 175 -8.75 -22.61 -1.05
CA THR A 175 -9.87 -23.16 -1.83
C THR A 175 -9.64 -22.98 -3.33
N ALA A 176 -9.03 -21.85 -3.72
CA ALA A 176 -8.67 -21.55 -5.10
C ALA A 176 -7.33 -22.20 -5.55
N ASN A 177 -6.64 -22.94 -4.68
CA ASN A 177 -5.29 -23.50 -4.90
C ASN A 177 -4.24 -22.44 -5.27
N HIS A 178 -4.35 -21.23 -4.71
CA HIS A 178 -3.42 -20.14 -4.95
C HIS A 178 -2.12 -20.34 -4.15
N PRO A 179 -0.93 -20.13 -4.75
CA PRO A 179 0.36 -20.40 -4.09
C PRO A 179 0.61 -19.55 -2.84
N ASP A 180 0.06 -18.34 -2.76
CA ASP A 180 0.23 -17.46 -1.60
C ASP A 180 -0.58 -17.88 -0.36
N ALA A 181 -1.45 -18.90 -0.44
CA ALA A 181 -2.30 -19.31 0.70
C ALA A 181 -1.50 -19.60 1.99
N ALA A 182 -0.36 -20.27 1.86
CA ALA A 182 0.56 -20.54 2.97
C ALA A 182 1.18 -19.26 3.56
N GLY A 183 1.48 -18.27 2.72
CA GLY A 183 2.00 -16.98 3.16
C GLY A 183 0.97 -16.20 3.98
N PHE A 184 -0.29 -16.14 3.52
CA PHE A 184 -1.39 -15.52 4.27
C PHE A 184 -1.62 -16.20 5.62
N ALA A 185 -1.61 -17.54 5.65
CA ALA A 185 -1.70 -18.31 6.89
C ALA A 185 -0.53 -18.00 7.84
N ALA A 186 0.72 -17.96 7.33
CA ALA A 186 1.90 -17.63 8.12
C ALA A 186 1.84 -16.20 8.73
N CYS A 187 1.34 -15.22 7.97
CA CYS A 187 1.15 -13.85 8.48
C CYS A 187 0.05 -13.80 9.55
N ALA A 188 -1.05 -14.53 9.37
CA ALA A 188 -2.12 -14.63 10.37
C ALA A 188 -1.61 -15.23 11.69
N MET A 189 -0.83 -16.33 11.61
CA MET A 189 -0.16 -16.93 12.77
C MET A 189 0.78 -15.94 13.47
N ALA A 190 1.65 -15.27 12.70
CA ALA A 190 2.63 -14.33 13.23
C ALA A 190 1.99 -13.16 14.00
N LEU A 191 0.84 -12.67 13.54
CA LEU A 191 0.10 -11.63 14.24
C LEU A 191 -0.40 -12.08 15.61
N LEU A 192 -0.97 -13.29 15.72
CA LEU A 192 -1.45 -13.84 16.99
C LEU A 192 -0.32 -14.25 17.93
N GLU A 193 0.82 -14.71 17.39
CA GLU A 193 2.01 -15.06 18.15
C GLU A 193 2.77 -13.83 18.69
N GLY A 194 2.32 -12.62 18.36
CA GLY A 194 2.91 -11.38 18.88
C GLY A 194 4.20 -10.97 18.17
N ARG A 195 4.46 -11.47 16.96
CA ARG A 195 5.60 -11.00 16.14
C ARG A 195 5.46 -9.49 15.90
N SER A 196 6.58 -8.77 15.91
CA SER A 196 6.61 -7.33 15.68
C SER A 196 5.94 -6.99 14.35
N LEU A 197 4.94 -6.10 14.36
CA LEU A 197 4.18 -5.72 13.16
C LEU A 197 5.09 -5.18 12.06
N LYS A 198 6.13 -4.43 12.42
CA LYS A 198 7.13 -3.88 11.49
C LYS A 198 7.96 -4.93 10.76
N THR A 199 7.86 -6.20 11.14
CA THR A 199 8.58 -7.32 10.51
C THR A 199 7.65 -8.22 9.68
N ILE A 200 6.41 -7.78 9.48
CA ILE A 200 5.38 -8.43 8.67
C ILE A 200 5.05 -7.41 7.57
N PRO A 201 5.64 -7.53 6.35
CA PRO A 201 5.53 -6.50 5.31
C PRO A 201 4.10 -6.04 5.00
N VAL A 202 3.12 -6.95 4.89
CA VAL A 202 1.71 -6.56 4.66
C VAL A 202 1.14 -5.61 5.74
N MET A 203 1.68 -5.64 6.97
CA MET A 203 1.27 -4.67 8.01
C MET A 203 1.90 -3.30 7.84
N LEU A 204 3.05 -3.20 7.15
CA LEU A 204 3.61 -1.92 6.71
C LEU A 204 2.66 -1.32 5.66
N ASP A 205 2.21 -2.11 4.69
CA ASP A 205 1.26 -1.65 3.67
C ASP A 205 -0.05 -1.14 4.31
N VAL A 206 -0.58 -1.86 5.31
CA VAL A 206 -1.77 -1.43 6.06
C VAL A 206 -1.53 -0.10 6.78
N HIS A 207 -0.36 0.05 7.40
CA HIS A 207 0.01 1.28 8.11
C HIS A 207 0.10 2.46 7.15
N GLU A 208 0.80 2.31 6.04
CA GLU A 208 1.00 3.35 5.03
C GLU A 208 -0.32 3.79 4.39
N GLN A 209 -1.15 2.83 3.96
CA GLN A 209 -2.47 3.13 3.40
C GLN A 209 -3.41 3.82 4.40
N THR A 210 -3.31 3.48 5.69
CA THR A 210 -4.13 4.13 6.72
C THR A 210 -3.74 5.60 6.88
N ILE A 211 -2.44 5.92 6.87
CA ILE A 211 -1.99 7.32 6.90
C ILE A 211 -2.45 8.06 5.64
N GLU A 212 -2.33 7.42 4.48
CA GLU A 212 -2.72 8.03 3.21
C GLU A 212 -4.22 8.30 3.13
N ALA A 213 -5.06 7.33 3.49
CA ALA A 213 -6.51 7.50 3.54
C ALA A 213 -6.90 8.64 4.49
N TRP A 214 -6.31 8.69 5.68
CA TRP A 214 -6.55 9.77 6.64
C TRP A 214 -6.14 11.14 6.11
N VAL A 215 -5.00 11.27 5.42
CA VAL A 215 -4.57 12.54 4.83
C VAL A 215 -5.51 12.98 3.70
N ARG A 216 -6.02 12.05 2.89
CA ARG A 216 -6.97 12.34 1.82
C ARG A 216 -8.34 12.80 2.32
N ASP A 217 -8.73 12.34 3.52
CA ASP A 217 -9.99 12.72 4.16
C ASP A 217 -9.92 14.09 4.86
N ASP A 218 -8.75 14.74 4.91
CA ASP A 218 -8.62 16.10 5.43
C ASP A 218 -9.41 17.08 4.53
N PRO A 219 -10.39 17.84 5.06
CA PRO A 219 -11.19 18.77 4.25
C PRO A 219 -10.38 19.92 3.63
N ASP A 220 -9.18 20.20 4.15
CA ASP A 220 -8.24 21.18 3.58
C ASP A 220 -7.28 20.51 2.57
N PHE A 221 -7.45 19.22 2.27
CA PHE A 221 -6.70 18.51 1.24
C PHE A 221 -7.14 18.96 -0.16
N ASP A 222 -6.26 19.69 -0.83
CA ASP A 222 -6.39 19.97 -2.27
C ASP A 222 -5.40 19.08 -3.04
N PRO A 223 -5.88 18.01 -3.70
CA PRO A 223 -5.03 17.12 -4.50
C PRO A 223 -4.43 17.79 -5.74
N GLY A 224 -4.91 19.00 -6.10
CA GLY A 224 -4.42 19.79 -7.21
C GLY A 224 -3.31 20.77 -6.84
N LEU A 225 -3.01 20.97 -5.55
CA LEU A 225 -1.97 21.90 -5.09
C LEU A 225 -0.59 21.50 -5.59
N THR A 226 -0.16 22.12 -6.67
CA THR A 226 1.19 21.92 -7.20
C THR A 226 2.22 22.50 -6.21
N PHE A 227 3.47 22.01 -6.26
CA PHE A 227 4.57 22.62 -5.53
C PHE A 227 4.70 24.12 -5.82
N GLU A 228 4.30 24.56 -7.03
CA GLU A 228 4.30 25.96 -7.45
C GLU A 228 3.28 26.81 -6.66
N GLU A 229 2.10 26.28 -6.38
CA GLU A 229 1.04 26.96 -5.61
C GLU A 229 1.32 27.00 -4.10
N LEU A 230 2.15 26.09 -3.58
CA LEU A 230 2.65 26.13 -2.20
C LEU A 230 3.72 27.23 -1.99
N ALA A 231 4.34 27.73 -3.06
CA ALA A 231 5.37 28.77 -3.00
C ALA A 231 4.77 30.17 -3.16
N GLN A 232 4.67 30.94 -2.06
CA GLN A 232 4.12 32.31 -2.09
C GLN A 232 5.02 33.34 -2.82
N GLU A 233 6.32 33.06 -2.96
CA GLU A 233 7.28 33.88 -3.72
C GLU A 233 8.33 32.98 -4.40
N ALA A 234 8.81 33.39 -5.59
CA ALA A 234 9.87 32.68 -6.30
C ALA A 234 11.18 32.71 -5.48
N PRO A 235 11.70 31.55 -5.05
CA PRO A 235 12.88 31.49 -4.21
C PRO A 235 14.15 31.99 -4.93
N ALA A 236 15.06 32.61 -4.19
CA ALA A 236 16.33 33.06 -4.75
C ALA A 236 17.15 31.86 -5.28
N PRO A 237 17.87 31.98 -6.42
CA PRO A 237 18.64 30.88 -7.00
C PRO A 237 19.59 30.19 -6.01
N GLU A 238 19.77 28.87 -6.15
CA GLU A 238 20.75 28.11 -5.35
C GLU A 238 22.16 28.67 -5.55
N ARG A 239 22.89 28.90 -4.45
CA ARG A 239 24.31 29.24 -4.49
C ARG A 239 25.13 27.98 -4.67
N LYS A 240 26.28 28.09 -5.35
CA LYS A 240 27.17 26.94 -5.61
C LYS A 240 27.51 26.18 -4.32
N GLY A 241 27.06 24.92 -4.23
CA GLY A 241 27.32 24.02 -3.11
C GLY A 241 26.51 24.31 -1.84
N GLU A 242 25.46 25.12 -1.93
CA GLU A 242 24.62 25.51 -0.79
C GLU A 242 23.92 24.30 -0.16
N VAL A 243 23.28 23.45 -0.96
CA VAL A 243 22.60 22.25 -0.44
C VAL A 243 23.59 21.26 0.15
N ALA A 244 24.73 21.05 -0.50
CA ALA A 244 25.81 20.21 0.04
C ALA A 244 26.33 20.73 1.40
N ALA A 245 26.31 22.05 1.62
CA ALA A 245 26.68 22.63 2.90
C ALA A 245 25.63 22.39 3.98
N LEU A 246 24.34 22.47 3.63
CA LEU A 246 23.22 22.21 4.55
C LEU A 246 23.09 20.72 4.93
N LEU A 247 23.40 19.82 3.99
CA LEU A 247 23.42 18.37 4.24
C LEU A 247 24.71 17.90 4.93
N ARG A 248 25.70 18.78 5.13
CA ARG A 248 27.02 18.38 5.64
C ARG A 248 26.90 17.76 7.03
N GLY A 249 27.49 16.57 7.16
CA GLY A 249 27.49 15.81 8.42
C GLY A 249 26.25 14.94 8.61
N THR A 250 25.24 15.06 7.75
CA THR A 250 24.15 14.08 7.64
C THR A 250 24.58 12.85 6.85
N GLU A 251 23.76 11.82 6.89
CA GLU A 251 23.90 10.64 6.04
C GLU A 251 23.37 10.87 4.62
N LEU A 252 22.67 11.98 4.38
CA LEU A 252 22.10 12.34 3.10
C LEU A 252 23.15 13.03 2.21
N SER A 253 23.18 12.66 0.94
CA SER A 253 23.95 13.36 -0.08
C SER A 253 23.03 14.15 -1.02
N VAL A 254 23.60 15.11 -1.75
CA VAL A 254 22.85 15.84 -2.79
C VAL A 254 22.34 14.89 -3.87
N ASP A 255 23.16 13.90 -4.24
CA ASP A 255 22.79 12.91 -5.25
C ASP A 255 21.62 12.04 -4.77
N TRP A 256 21.66 11.57 -3.53
CA TRP A 256 20.54 10.83 -2.92
C TRP A 256 19.26 11.67 -2.89
N LEU A 257 19.35 12.94 -2.48
CA LEU A 257 18.21 13.85 -2.43
C LEU A 257 17.57 14.04 -3.81
N ASP A 258 18.38 14.21 -4.86
CA ASP A 258 17.86 14.35 -6.22
C ASP A 258 17.12 13.09 -6.69
N GLY A 259 17.64 11.90 -6.37
CA GLY A 259 16.97 10.64 -6.68
C GLY A 259 15.65 10.49 -5.94
N TYR A 260 15.67 10.77 -4.64
CA TYR A 260 14.48 10.75 -3.78
C TYR A 260 13.40 11.71 -4.29
N MET A 261 13.77 12.96 -4.60
CA MET A 261 12.85 13.95 -5.16
C MET A 261 12.32 13.54 -6.54
N THR A 262 13.12 12.86 -7.37
CA THR A 262 12.66 12.35 -8.67
C THR A 262 11.52 11.36 -8.50
N ALA A 263 11.66 10.38 -7.62
CA ALA A 263 10.58 9.43 -7.35
C ALA A 263 9.33 10.10 -6.75
N VAL A 264 9.51 11.09 -5.88
CA VAL A 264 8.40 11.86 -5.29
C VAL A 264 7.63 12.64 -6.34
N VAL A 265 8.33 13.32 -7.26
CA VAL A 265 7.72 14.19 -8.29
C VAL A 265 6.96 13.38 -9.35
N ILE A 266 7.46 12.20 -9.72
CA ILE A 266 6.88 11.40 -10.81
C ILE A 266 5.78 10.45 -10.33
N ALA A 267 5.54 10.34 -9.02
CA ALA A 267 4.50 9.47 -8.51
C ALA A 267 3.13 9.84 -9.13
N PRO A 268 2.32 8.86 -9.57
CA PRO A 268 1.05 9.14 -10.24
C PRO A 268 0.00 9.73 -9.29
N GLN A 269 0.17 9.53 -7.98
CA GLN A 269 -0.57 10.25 -6.95
C GLN A 269 0.37 11.16 -6.18
N MET A 270 -0.13 12.35 -5.82
CA MET A 270 0.64 13.34 -5.07
C MET A 270 1.07 12.77 -3.72
N ILE A 271 2.39 12.74 -3.48
CA ILE A 271 2.95 12.43 -2.15
C ILE A 271 3.07 13.73 -1.39
N MET A 272 2.37 13.82 -0.26
CA MET A 272 2.23 15.07 0.46
C MET A 272 3.55 15.49 1.14
N PRO A 273 3.84 16.80 1.27
CA PRO A 273 5.04 17.28 1.93
C PRO A 273 5.27 16.67 3.31
N ASN A 274 4.21 16.51 4.12
CA ASN A 274 4.31 15.88 5.44
C ASN A 274 4.75 14.40 5.41
N GLN A 275 4.61 13.69 4.28
CA GLN A 275 5.01 12.28 4.12
C GLN A 275 6.47 12.14 3.68
N TRP A 276 6.92 12.96 2.75
CA TRP A 276 8.28 12.88 2.20
C TRP A 276 9.29 13.82 2.87
N LEU A 277 8.87 14.99 3.35
CA LEU A 277 9.77 15.93 4.04
C LEU A 277 10.44 15.32 5.28
N PRO A 278 9.80 14.51 6.14
CA PRO A 278 10.46 13.99 7.33
C PRO A 278 11.74 13.19 7.02
N ALA A 279 11.77 12.43 5.92
CA ALA A 279 12.96 11.67 5.51
C ALA A 279 14.17 12.58 5.24
N VAL A 280 13.90 13.81 4.76
CA VAL A 280 14.92 14.81 4.45
C VAL A 280 15.19 15.72 5.65
N LEU A 281 14.15 16.13 6.38
CA LEU A 281 14.24 17.10 7.47
C LEU A 281 14.79 16.49 8.76
N GLU A 282 14.44 15.25 9.12
CA GLU A 282 14.88 14.66 10.39
C GLU A 282 16.42 14.60 10.54
N PRO A 283 17.20 14.21 9.52
CA PRO A 283 18.68 14.22 9.62
C PRO A 283 19.28 15.62 9.65
N VAL A 284 18.59 16.61 9.05
CA VAL A 284 19.08 17.96 8.80
C VAL A 284 18.74 18.92 9.96
N LEU A 285 17.50 18.85 10.48
CA LEU A 285 16.95 19.76 11.49
C LEU A 285 17.84 19.92 12.75
N PRO A 286 18.45 18.85 13.32
CA PRO A 286 19.31 19.00 14.49
C PRO A 286 20.62 19.77 14.20
N ARG A 287 20.95 20.00 12.93
CA ARG A 287 22.25 20.56 12.50
C ARG A 287 22.16 21.94 11.87
N ILE A 288 21.04 22.26 11.23
CA ILE A 288 20.86 23.57 10.60
C ILE A 288 20.43 24.61 11.62
N ASN A 289 20.83 25.86 11.41
CA ASN A 289 20.32 26.97 12.21
C ASN A 289 18.83 27.18 11.90
N PRO A 290 17.96 27.50 12.88
CA PRO A 290 16.58 27.89 12.62
C PRO A 290 16.42 28.95 11.51
N SER A 291 17.36 29.89 11.38
CA SER A 291 17.35 30.90 10.31
C SER A 291 17.58 30.35 8.90
N GLN A 292 18.12 29.13 8.78
CA GLN A 292 18.36 28.44 7.52
C GLN A 292 17.22 27.49 7.12
N PHE A 293 16.26 27.24 8.02
CA PHE A 293 15.16 26.31 7.76
C PHE A 293 14.32 26.72 6.55
N GLN A 294 13.88 27.98 6.51
CA GLN A 294 13.11 28.49 5.37
C GLN A 294 13.92 28.39 4.07
N ARG A 295 15.21 28.75 4.11
CA ARG A 295 16.09 28.63 2.95
C ARG A 295 16.24 27.19 2.48
N PHE A 296 16.28 26.23 3.41
CA PHE A 296 16.34 24.82 3.05
C PHE A 296 15.04 24.35 2.38
N MET A 297 13.89 24.78 2.90
CA MET A 297 12.58 24.51 2.27
C MET A 297 12.52 25.08 0.85
N ASP A 298 12.92 26.35 0.66
CA ASP A 298 12.99 26.99 -0.65
C ASP A 298 13.86 26.20 -1.65
N LEU A 299 14.99 25.65 -1.18
CA LEU A 299 15.89 24.83 -1.99
C LEU A 299 15.28 23.48 -2.38
N LEU A 300 14.48 22.85 -1.49
CA LEU A 300 13.76 21.62 -1.81
C LEU A 300 12.69 21.87 -2.89
N MET A 301 11.98 23.00 -2.80
CA MET A 301 10.97 23.40 -3.78
C MET A 301 11.58 23.65 -5.16
N MET A 302 12.70 24.40 -5.22
CA MET A 302 13.43 24.60 -6.48
C MET A 302 13.92 23.28 -7.09
N ARG A 303 14.33 22.33 -6.23
CA ARG A 303 14.76 21.00 -6.70
C ARG A 303 13.59 20.20 -7.23
N ALA A 304 12.43 20.21 -6.58
CA ALA A 304 11.23 19.55 -7.10
C ALA A 304 10.90 20.04 -8.51
N GLN A 305 10.95 21.37 -8.74
CA GLN A 305 10.73 21.95 -10.06
C GLN A 305 11.80 21.52 -11.08
N THR A 306 13.08 21.65 -10.71
CA THR A 306 14.20 21.25 -11.59
C THR A 306 14.10 19.78 -11.98
N VAL A 307 13.75 18.94 -11.02
CA VAL A 307 13.54 17.51 -11.22
C VAL A 307 12.36 17.25 -12.13
N SER A 308 11.23 17.95 -11.96
CA SER A 308 10.08 17.87 -12.87
C SER A 308 10.49 18.16 -14.31
N ASP A 309 11.19 19.28 -14.53
CA ASP A 309 11.64 19.70 -15.87
C ASP A 309 12.60 18.67 -16.51
N VAL A 310 13.54 18.16 -15.72
CA VAL A 310 14.52 17.15 -16.17
C VAL A 310 13.85 15.80 -16.42
N ALA A 311 12.90 15.39 -15.58
CA ALA A 311 12.19 14.12 -15.70
C ALA A 311 11.30 14.08 -16.95
N SER A 312 10.75 15.21 -17.39
CA SER A 312 9.96 15.30 -18.62
C SER A 312 10.76 15.07 -19.91
N VAL A 313 12.10 15.10 -19.86
CA VAL A 313 12.96 14.95 -21.05
C VAL A 313 13.98 13.83 -20.84
N PRO A 314 13.80 12.64 -21.47
CA PRO A 314 14.65 11.47 -21.22
C PRO A 314 16.16 11.74 -21.32
N ASP A 315 16.59 12.42 -22.39
CA ASP A 315 18.00 12.73 -22.61
C ASP A 315 18.59 13.64 -21.52
N GLN A 316 17.78 14.55 -20.95
CA GLN A 316 18.22 15.41 -19.86
C GLN A 316 18.37 14.61 -18.57
N LEU A 317 17.44 13.68 -18.28
CA LEU A 317 17.54 12.80 -17.13
C LEU A 317 18.75 11.88 -17.23
N VAL A 318 18.99 11.27 -18.39
CA VAL A 318 20.20 10.45 -18.64
C VAL A 318 21.46 11.28 -18.44
N ALA A 319 21.52 12.50 -19.00
CA ALA A 319 22.66 13.39 -18.85
C ALA A 319 22.87 13.80 -17.38
N ALA A 320 21.79 14.13 -16.67
CA ALA A 320 21.83 14.48 -15.26
C ALA A 320 22.44 13.33 -14.45
N ILE A 321 21.93 12.10 -14.59
CA ILE A 321 22.44 10.92 -13.86
C ILE A 321 23.89 10.63 -14.28
N SER A 322 24.19 10.60 -15.58
CA SER A 322 25.50 10.23 -16.11
C SER A 322 26.60 11.23 -15.79
N SER A 323 26.26 12.51 -15.59
CA SER A 323 27.22 13.55 -15.20
C SER A 323 27.78 13.37 -13.79
N ARG A 324 27.13 12.55 -12.96
CA ARG A 324 27.56 12.25 -11.59
C ARG A 324 28.72 11.27 -11.57
N SER A 325 29.49 11.31 -10.49
CA SER A 325 30.48 10.26 -10.22
C SER A 325 29.80 8.90 -10.07
N LYS A 326 30.54 7.79 -10.23
CA LYS A 326 29.98 6.44 -9.99
C LYS A 326 29.33 6.29 -8.61
N LYS A 327 29.93 6.89 -7.57
CA LYS A 327 29.35 6.92 -6.22
C LYS A 327 28.04 7.71 -6.19
N GLY A 328 28.04 8.88 -6.84
CA GLY A 328 26.85 9.73 -6.95
C GLY A 328 25.71 9.06 -7.71
N GLN A 329 25.99 8.29 -8.77
CA GLN A 329 24.96 7.51 -9.47
C GLN A 329 24.32 6.45 -8.57
N VAL A 330 25.12 5.75 -7.76
CA VAL A 330 24.61 4.78 -6.78
C VAL A 330 23.79 5.47 -5.69
N GLU A 331 24.25 6.61 -5.17
CA GLU A 331 23.50 7.38 -4.17
C GLU A 331 22.18 7.93 -4.73
N TRP A 332 22.19 8.44 -5.96
CA TRP A 332 20.98 8.86 -6.68
C TRP A 332 20.00 7.72 -6.84
N TRP A 333 20.45 6.56 -7.33
CA TRP A 333 19.60 5.38 -7.46
C TRP A 333 19.03 4.94 -6.11
N SER A 334 19.85 4.96 -5.06
CA SER A 334 19.41 4.61 -3.71
C SER A 334 18.30 5.54 -3.20
N GLY A 335 18.38 6.85 -3.46
CA GLY A 335 17.32 7.78 -3.09
C GLY A 335 16.04 7.53 -3.89
N PHE A 336 16.16 7.28 -5.19
CA PHE A 336 15.03 6.96 -6.06
C PHE A 336 14.32 5.67 -5.63
N SER A 337 15.07 4.59 -5.42
CA SER A 337 14.52 3.30 -4.98
C SER A 337 13.90 3.38 -3.58
N ASP A 338 14.51 4.14 -2.66
CA ASP A 338 13.97 4.33 -1.31
C ASP A 338 12.59 5.01 -1.34
N ALA A 339 12.44 6.10 -2.08
CA ALA A 339 11.14 6.76 -2.25
C ALA A 339 10.11 5.87 -2.98
N MET A 340 10.49 5.18 -4.06
CA MET A 340 9.59 4.25 -4.75
C MET A 340 9.10 3.11 -3.84
N GLY A 341 9.97 2.60 -2.97
CA GLY A 341 9.63 1.55 -2.02
C GLY A 341 8.77 2.06 -0.86
N LYS A 342 9.06 3.27 -0.36
CA LYS A 342 8.36 3.91 0.77
C LYS A 342 6.97 4.42 0.41
N PHE A 343 6.76 4.84 -0.84
CA PHE A 343 5.50 5.45 -1.28
C PHE A 343 4.76 4.58 -2.28
N ARG A 344 4.75 3.25 -2.08
CA ARG A 344 4.04 2.30 -2.96
C ARG A 344 2.55 2.63 -3.11
N SER A 345 1.92 3.15 -2.06
CA SER A 345 0.51 3.55 -2.10
C SER A 345 0.23 4.68 -3.10
N ALA A 346 1.22 5.54 -3.37
CA ALA A 346 1.14 6.59 -4.37
C ALA A 346 1.20 6.03 -5.81
N TRP A 347 1.39 4.72 -5.98
CA TRP A 347 1.39 3.95 -7.22
C TRP A 347 0.28 2.89 -7.21
N PRO A 348 -1.01 3.29 -7.23
CA PRO A 348 -2.13 2.34 -7.16
C PRO A 348 -2.20 1.48 -8.42
N LYS A 349 -2.38 0.15 -8.33
CA LYS A 349 -2.53 -0.69 -9.54
C LYS A 349 -3.70 -0.24 -10.38
N LYS A 350 -4.78 0.20 -9.74
CA LYS A 350 -5.93 0.77 -10.42
C LYS A 350 -5.56 2.15 -10.99
N GLY A 351 -5.07 2.13 -12.23
CA GLY A 351 -4.53 3.30 -12.93
C GLY A 351 -3.08 3.10 -13.38
N MET A 352 -2.39 2.09 -12.84
CA MET A 352 -0.99 1.79 -13.17
C MET A 352 -0.85 1.25 -14.59
N THR A 353 -0.11 1.99 -15.39
CA THR A 353 0.20 1.66 -16.78
C THR A 353 1.16 0.47 -16.86
N LYS A 354 1.46 0.00 -18.08
CA LYS A 354 2.47 -1.06 -18.26
C LYS A 354 3.87 -0.52 -17.97
N GLU A 355 4.06 0.75 -18.26
CA GLU A 355 5.28 1.51 -18.10
C GLU A 355 5.60 1.70 -16.61
N ASP A 356 4.60 2.01 -15.78
CA ASP A 356 4.76 2.11 -14.32
C ASP A 356 5.21 0.78 -13.71
N ARG A 357 4.60 -0.34 -14.12
CA ARG A 357 5.02 -1.69 -13.71
C ARG A 357 6.46 -1.98 -14.12
N ARG A 358 6.81 -1.63 -15.35
CA ARG A 358 8.17 -1.79 -15.86
C ARG A 358 9.17 -0.96 -15.07
N LEU A 359 8.80 0.25 -14.63
CA LEU A 359 9.63 1.10 -13.79
C LEU A 359 9.96 0.42 -12.45
N PHE A 360 8.99 -0.22 -11.79
CA PHE A 360 9.23 -1.01 -10.57
C PHE A 360 10.14 -2.23 -10.79
N GLU A 361 9.98 -2.95 -11.90
CA GLU A 361 10.86 -4.06 -12.26
C GLU A 361 12.31 -3.59 -12.41
N VAL A 362 12.50 -2.46 -13.10
CA VAL A 362 13.82 -1.84 -13.32
C VAL A 362 14.44 -1.40 -12.00
N VAL A 363 13.66 -0.76 -11.13
CA VAL A 363 14.08 -0.37 -9.76
C VAL A 363 14.55 -1.59 -8.97
N SER A 364 13.77 -2.67 -9.00
CA SER A 364 14.03 -3.91 -8.26
C SER A 364 15.27 -4.66 -8.79
N ALA A 365 15.53 -4.59 -10.10
CA ALA A 365 16.74 -5.16 -10.70
C ALA A 365 18.03 -4.38 -10.32
N GLY A 366 17.87 -3.10 -9.96
CA GLY A 366 18.95 -2.24 -9.50
C GLY A 366 19.77 -1.60 -10.63
N LEU A 367 20.53 -0.55 -10.28
CA LEU A 367 21.27 0.29 -11.22
C LEU A 367 22.21 -0.51 -12.15
N ALA A 368 22.90 -1.54 -11.63
CA ALA A 368 23.89 -2.30 -12.40
C ALA A 368 23.29 -3.10 -13.56
N SER A 369 21.99 -3.39 -13.49
CA SER A 369 21.24 -4.15 -14.49
C SER A 369 20.28 -3.26 -15.30
N THR A 370 20.31 -1.96 -15.06
CA THR A 370 19.42 -0.98 -15.68
C THR A 370 20.06 -0.35 -16.92
N ASP A 371 19.33 -0.34 -18.03
CA ASP A 371 19.62 0.58 -19.13
C ASP A 371 19.07 1.96 -18.79
N LEU A 372 19.95 2.95 -18.61
CA LEU A 372 19.56 4.31 -18.22
C LEU A 372 18.66 4.98 -19.25
N ALA A 373 18.78 4.64 -20.54
CA ALA A 373 17.93 5.22 -21.58
C ALA A 373 16.49 4.70 -21.48
N ASP A 374 16.32 3.39 -21.26
CA ASP A 374 15.01 2.75 -21.03
C ASP A 374 14.37 3.31 -19.75
N PHE A 375 15.13 3.36 -18.66
CA PHE A 375 14.68 3.94 -17.39
C PHE A 375 14.20 5.39 -17.56
N ALA A 376 14.99 6.24 -18.23
CA ALA A 376 14.64 7.65 -18.41
C ALA A 376 13.41 7.84 -19.31
N ALA A 377 13.21 6.95 -20.30
CA ALA A 377 12.00 6.96 -21.13
C ALA A 377 10.75 6.62 -20.31
N LEU A 378 10.82 5.62 -19.42
CA LEU A 378 9.72 5.26 -18.53
C LEU A 378 9.37 6.41 -17.58
N VAL A 379 10.37 7.06 -17.00
CA VAL A 379 10.18 8.23 -16.12
C VAL A 379 9.50 9.38 -16.87
N ALA A 380 9.94 9.70 -18.08
CA ALA A 380 9.34 10.78 -18.86
C ALA A 380 7.89 10.49 -19.27
N LEU A 381 7.58 9.25 -19.65
CA LEU A 381 6.20 8.84 -19.96
C LEU A 381 5.27 8.97 -18.75
N ARG A 382 5.76 8.62 -17.56
CA ARG A 382 5.02 8.83 -16.31
C ARG A 382 4.83 10.32 -16.04
N GLN A 383 5.88 11.12 -16.19
CA GLN A 383 5.79 12.57 -15.95
C GLN A 383 4.87 13.28 -16.94
N GLU A 384 4.86 12.87 -18.21
CA GLU A 384 3.93 13.36 -19.23
C GLU A 384 2.47 13.14 -18.79
N GLN A 385 2.16 11.96 -18.26
CA GLN A 385 0.83 11.64 -17.77
C GLN A 385 0.45 12.40 -16.48
N ASN A 386 1.41 12.84 -15.67
CA ASN A 386 1.14 13.67 -14.49
C ASN A 386 0.82 15.13 -14.88
N LEU A 387 1.28 15.57 -16.05
CA LEU A 387 1.07 16.92 -16.58
C LEU A 387 -0.16 17.03 -17.51
N SER A 388 -0.74 15.89 -17.90
CA SER A 388 -1.92 15.78 -18.77
C SER A 388 -3.22 15.68 -17.98
#